data_AF-A0A257X953-F1
#
_entry.id   AF-A0A257X953-F1
#
_cell.length_a   1.000
_cell.length_b   1.000
_cell.length_c   1.000
_cell.angle_alpha   90.00
_cell.angle_beta   90.00
_cell.angle_gamma   90.00
#
_symmetry.space_group_name_H-M   'P 1'
#
loop_
_entity.id
_entity.type
_entity.pdbx_description
1 polymer ?
#
loop_
_entity_poly.entity_id
_entity_poly.type
_entity_poly.pdbx_seq_one_letter_code
_entity_poly.pdbx_strand_id
1 'polypeptide(L)'
;MSDNGTPEKQGFWRRLTSGLARTATSLTQGITDLVTKRKLDAETLEDLEDILIRADLGTATAARIVAAVGKGRHEKMIAPDEVKALIAQEVEAILAPVAKPLVVDGAQKPFILLMVGVNGSGKTTTI
;
A
#
# COMPACT_ATOMS: atom_id res chain seq x y z
N MET A 1 38.63 14.59 14.04
CA MET A 1 37.91 13.45 13.42
C MET A 1 36.46 13.87 13.27
N SER A 2 36.00 14.00 12.03
CA SER A 2 34.67 14.53 11.72
C SER A 2 33.59 13.49 11.98
N ASP A 3 32.61 13.90 12.78
CA ASP A 3 31.31 13.29 12.99
C ASP A 3 30.54 13.26 11.65
N ASN A 4 30.02 12.09 11.27
CA ASN A 4 29.31 11.87 10.01
C ASN A 4 27.85 11.50 10.32
N GLY A 5 27.11 12.48 10.85
CA GLY A 5 25.67 12.35 11.10
C GLY A 5 24.89 12.27 9.79
N THR A 6 24.19 11.16 9.56
CA THR A 6 23.33 10.93 8.38
C THR A 6 22.19 11.96 8.29
N PRO A 7 22.15 12.84 7.26
CA PRO A 7 21.08 13.81 7.10
C PRO A 7 20.35 13.60 5.75
N GLU A 8 19.52 12.56 5.61
CA GLU A 8 18.67 12.41 4.38
C GLU A 8 17.31 11.72 4.57
N LYS A 9 17.07 10.96 5.65
CA LYS A 9 15.84 10.15 5.79
C LYS A 9 14.55 10.97 5.79
N GLN A 10 14.51 12.12 6.48
CA GLN A 10 13.29 12.94 6.56
C GLN A 10 12.86 13.48 5.18
N GLY A 11 13.81 13.80 4.29
CA GLY A 11 13.51 14.28 2.95
C GLY A 11 12.89 13.22 2.05
N PHE A 12 13.45 12.00 2.07
CA PHE A 12 12.91 10.86 1.31
C PHE A 12 11.53 10.44 1.80
N TRP A 13 11.35 10.24 3.12
CA TRP A 13 10.06 9.85 3.69
C TRP A 13 8.98 10.88 3.39
N ARG A 14 9.28 12.18 3.51
CA ARG A 14 8.31 13.25 3.21
C ARG A 14 7.88 13.23 1.75
N ARG A 15 8.81 12.99 0.81
CA ARG A 15 8.48 12.88 -0.62
C ARG A 15 7.60 11.67 -0.89
N LEU A 16 7.94 10.52 -0.30
CA LEU A 16 7.14 9.30 -0.41
C LEU A 16 5.72 9.49 0.13
N THR A 17 5.58 9.97 1.37
CA THR A 17 4.26 10.22 1.97
C THR A 17 3.46 11.26 1.20
N SER A 18 4.12 12.30 0.66
CA SER A 18 3.44 13.31 -0.15
C SER A 18 2.89 12.76 -1.47
N GLY A 19 3.61 11.84 -2.13
CA GLY A 19 3.14 11.19 -3.35
C GLY A 19 1.96 10.25 -3.12
N LEU A 20 1.86 9.67 -1.92
CA LEU A 20 0.79 8.74 -1.53
C LEU A 20 -0.41 9.42 -0.85
N ALA A 21 -0.28 10.70 -0.47
CA ALA A 21 -1.24 11.38 0.39
C ALA A 21 -2.68 11.34 -0.14
N ARG A 22 -2.85 11.52 -1.45
CA ARG A 22 -4.18 11.54 -2.08
C ARG A 22 -4.90 10.21 -1.94
N THR A 23 -4.24 9.10 -2.28
CA THR A 23 -4.80 7.75 -2.17
C THR A 23 -5.05 7.37 -0.71
N ALA A 24 -4.08 7.63 0.18
CA ALA A 24 -4.21 7.33 1.61
C ALA A 24 -5.39 8.08 2.25
N THR A 25 -5.61 9.35 1.87
CA THR A 25 -6.72 10.16 2.38
C THR A 25 -8.07 9.63 1.90
N SER A 26 -8.20 9.35 0.59
CA SER A 26 -9.44 8.83 0.00
C SER A 26 -9.85 7.50 0.62
N LEU A 27 -8.88 6.58 0.79
CA LEU A 27 -9.11 5.27 1.38
C LEU A 27 -9.50 5.40 2.87
N THR A 28 -8.75 6.21 3.63
CA THR A 28 -9.02 6.44 5.05
C THR A 28 -10.40 7.03 5.28
N GLN A 29 -10.82 8.00 4.47
CA GLN A 29 -12.12 8.63 4.59
C GLN A 29 -13.24 7.62 4.31
N GLY A 30 -13.15 6.87 3.20
CA GLY A 30 -14.14 5.86 2.85
C GLY A 30 -14.33 4.79 3.93
N ILE A 31 -13.22 4.26 4.47
CA ILE A 31 -13.26 3.28 5.56
C ILE A 31 -13.90 3.89 6.81
N THR A 32 -13.48 5.09 7.20
CA THR A 32 -13.99 5.75 8.42
C THR A 32 -15.48 6.02 8.30
N ASP A 33 -15.94 6.54 7.17
CA ASP A 33 -17.35 6.82 6.92
C ASP A 33 -18.21 5.55 6.97
N LEU A 34 -17.69 4.43 6.47
CA LEU A 34 -18.41 3.17 6.44
C LEU A 34 -18.55 2.55 7.84
N VAL A 35 -17.43 2.36 8.54
CA VAL A 35 -17.41 1.57 9.79
C VAL A 35 -17.85 2.35 11.03
N THR A 36 -17.92 3.68 10.96
CA THR A 36 -18.47 4.49 12.06
C THR A 36 -20.00 4.53 12.07
N LYS A 37 -20.63 4.35 10.91
CA LYS A 37 -22.08 4.49 10.73
C LYS A 37 -22.84 3.16 10.79
N ARG A 38 -22.15 2.04 10.58
CA ARG A 38 -22.76 0.71 10.38
C ARG A 38 -22.03 -0.36 11.19
N LYS A 39 -22.79 -1.40 11.60
CA LYS A 39 -22.22 -2.64 12.13
C LYS A 39 -21.61 -3.45 10.98
N LEU A 40 -20.71 -4.38 11.27
CA LEU A 40 -20.22 -5.34 10.28
C LEU A 40 -21.30 -6.39 9.93
N ASP A 41 -22.24 -5.99 9.08
CA ASP A 41 -23.17 -6.86 8.37
C ASP A 41 -22.69 -7.13 6.94
N ALA A 42 -23.45 -7.94 6.19
CA ALA A 42 -23.09 -8.33 4.84
C ALA A 42 -23.00 -7.13 3.88
N GLU A 43 -23.93 -6.17 3.99
CA GLU A 43 -23.94 -4.95 3.16
C GLU A 43 -22.69 -4.10 3.41
N THR A 44 -22.31 -3.92 4.68
CA THR A 44 -21.12 -3.15 5.05
C THR A 44 -19.83 -3.83 4.57
N LEU A 45 -19.78 -5.16 4.55
CA LEU A 45 -18.62 -5.90 4.02
C LEU A 45 -18.51 -5.79 2.49
N GLU A 46 -19.63 -5.79 1.78
CA GLU A 46 -19.69 -5.57 0.33
C GLU A 46 -19.26 -4.14 -0.04
N ASP A 47 -19.78 -3.13 0.67
CA ASP A 47 -19.36 -1.73 0.53
C ASP A 47 -17.84 -1.56 0.76
N LEU A 48 -17.30 -2.27 1.75
CA LEU A 48 -15.86 -2.23 2.05
C LEU A 48 -15.05 -2.85 0.90
N GLU A 49 -15.51 -3.97 0.33
CA GLU A 49 -14.86 -4.59 -0.82
C GLU A 49 -14.78 -3.63 -2.00
N ASP A 50 -15.90 -2.96 -2.29
CA ASP A 50 -16.03 -1.97 -3.35
C ASP A 50 -15.04 -0.81 -3.18
N ILE A 51 -14.90 -0.30 -1.96
CA ILE A 51 -13.94 0.76 -1.62
C ILE A 51 -12.50 0.30 -1.89
N LEU A 52 -12.16 -0.93 -1.50
CA LEU A 52 -10.81 -1.49 -1.70
C LEU A 52 -10.49 -1.71 -3.18
N ILE A 53 -11.47 -2.18 -3.96
CA ILE A 53 -11.30 -2.36 -5.42
C ILE A 53 -11.09 -1.01 -6.10
N ARG A 54 -11.88 0.02 -5.75
CA ARG A 54 -11.72 1.39 -6.29
C ARG A 54 -10.40 2.05 -5.90
N ALA A 55 -9.74 1.56 -4.86
CA ALA A 55 -8.42 2.00 -4.43
C ALA A 55 -7.26 1.24 -5.11
N ASP A 56 -7.53 0.50 -6.19
CA ASP A 56 -6.56 -0.26 -6.98
C ASP A 56 -5.90 -1.46 -6.25
N LEU A 57 -6.51 -1.99 -5.18
CA LEU A 57 -5.99 -3.21 -4.51
C LEU A 57 -6.28 -4.50 -5.30
N GLY A 58 -7.25 -4.46 -6.22
CA GLY A 58 -7.72 -5.62 -6.98
C GLY A 58 -8.66 -6.53 -6.17
N THR A 59 -9.44 -7.34 -6.89
CA THR A 59 -10.52 -8.17 -6.33
C THR A 59 -10.00 -9.21 -5.33
N ALA A 60 -8.92 -9.91 -5.66
CA ALA A 60 -8.36 -10.97 -4.81
C ALA A 60 -7.88 -10.42 -3.45
N THR A 61 -7.23 -9.26 -3.44
CA THR A 61 -6.75 -8.61 -2.22
C THR A 61 -7.92 -8.08 -1.39
N ALA A 62 -8.89 -7.41 -2.04
CA ALA A 62 -10.08 -6.87 -1.39
C ALA A 62 -10.87 -7.98 -0.67
N ALA A 63 -11.16 -9.09 -1.36
CA ALA A 63 -11.89 -10.23 -0.80
C ALA A 63 -11.18 -10.82 0.44
N ARG A 64 -9.84 -10.94 0.42
CA ARG A 64 -9.07 -11.43 1.56
C ARG A 64 -9.15 -10.50 2.76
N ILE A 65 -9.04 -9.19 2.54
CA ILE A 65 -9.16 -8.17 3.61
C ILE A 65 -10.56 -8.21 4.23
N VAL A 66 -11.61 -8.24 3.40
CA VAL A 66 -13.01 -8.28 3.85
C VAL A 66 -13.30 -9.56 4.64
N ALA A 67 -12.79 -10.70 4.18
CA ALA A 67 -12.88 -11.96 4.93
C ALA A 67 -12.17 -11.87 6.31
N ALA A 68 -11.00 -11.23 6.39
CA ALA A 68 -10.27 -11.03 7.64
C ALA A 68 -11.00 -10.06 8.60
N VAL A 69 -11.64 -9.02 8.05
CA VAL A 69 -12.47 -8.06 8.81
C VAL A 69 -13.71 -8.77 9.38
N GLY A 70 -14.44 -9.54 8.56
CA GLY A 70 -15.66 -10.22 8.94
C GLY A 70 -15.47 -11.43 9.86
N LYS A 71 -14.28 -12.05 9.87
CA LYS A 71 -14.00 -13.28 10.64
C LYS A 71 -14.25 -13.09 12.14
N GLY A 72 -15.28 -13.76 12.66
CA GLY A 72 -15.62 -13.78 14.09
C GLY A 72 -16.24 -12.47 14.62
N ARG A 73 -16.62 -11.54 13.74
CA ARG A 73 -17.12 -10.19 14.09
C ARG A 73 -18.55 -9.89 13.62
N HIS A 74 -19.39 -10.91 13.42
CA HIS A 74 -20.79 -10.73 13.02
C HIS A 74 -21.51 -9.74 13.96
N GLU A 75 -22.09 -8.69 13.38
CA GLU A 75 -22.88 -7.63 14.05
C GLU A 75 -22.12 -6.80 15.10
N LYS A 76 -20.78 -6.86 15.11
CA LYS A 76 -19.93 -6.02 15.97
C LYS A 76 -19.48 -4.77 15.22
N MET A 77 -19.21 -3.72 15.99
CA MET A 77 -18.49 -2.54 15.49
C MET A 77 -17.00 -2.87 15.36
N ILE A 78 -16.35 -2.30 14.36
CA ILE A 78 -14.89 -2.34 14.21
C ILE A 78 -14.34 -0.93 14.17
N ALA A 79 -13.19 -0.71 14.80
CA ALA A 79 -12.54 0.58 14.73
C ALA A 79 -11.95 0.80 13.33
N PRO A 80 -12.04 2.01 12.75
CA PRO A 80 -11.41 2.33 11.46
C PRO A 80 -9.92 1.98 11.42
N ASP A 81 -9.20 2.16 12.54
CA ASP A 81 -7.77 1.87 12.61
C ASP A 81 -7.46 0.37 12.60
N GLU A 82 -8.38 -0.48 13.08
CA GLU A 82 -8.25 -1.93 12.98
C GLU A 82 -8.38 -2.40 11.53
N VAL A 83 -9.31 -1.81 10.76
CA VAL A 83 -9.44 -2.07 9.32
C VAL A 83 -8.18 -1.62 8.57
N LYS A 84 -7.66 -0.42 8.87
CA LYS A 84 -6.41 0.08 8.27
C LYS A 84 -5.23 -0.85 8.57
N ALA A 85 -5.14 -1.37 9.80
CA ALA A 85 -4.08 -2.29 10.18
C ALA A 85 -4.16 -3.61 9.38
N LEU A 86 -5.37 -4.15 9.17
CA LEU A 86 -5.57 -5.34 8.34
C LEU A 86 -5.16 -5.09 6.89
N ILE A 87 -5.54 -3.94 6.32
CA ILE A 87 -5.11 -3.55 4.96
C ILE A 87 -3.59 -3.46 4.89
N ALA A 88 -2.94 -2.79 5.86
CA ALA A 88 -1.49 -2.64 5.88
C ALA A 88 -0.76 -3.99 5.94
N GLN A 89 -1.23 -4.92 6.79
CA GLN A 89 -0.70 -6.27 6.89
C GLN A 89 -0.82 -7.04 5.56
N GLU A 90 -1.96 -6.91 4.88
CA GLU A 90 -2.18 -7.60 3.61
C GLU A 90 -1.33 -7.03 2.48
N VAL A 91 -1.20 -5.70 2.41
CA VAL A 91 -0.30 -5.03 1.46
C VAL A 91 1.16 -5.44 1.73
N GLU A 92 1.58 -5.48 2.99
CA GLU A 92 2.93 -5.93 3.38
C GLU A 92 3.18 -7.38 2.95
N ALA A 93 2.22 -8.29 3.19
CA ALA A 93 2.32 -9.69 2.79
C ALA A 93 2.46 -9.87 1.27
N ILE A 94 1.78 -9.04 0.47
CA ILE A 94 1.88 -9.05 -0.99
C ILE A 94 3.23 -8.50 -1.47
N LEU A 95 3.74 -7.45 -0.83
CA LEU A 95 4.97 -6.78 -1.25
C LEU A 95 6.25 -7.49 -0.79
N ALA A 96 6.23 -8.14 0.38
CA ALA A 96 7.42 -8.75 0.98
C ALA A 96 8.17 -9.73 0.05
N PRO A 97 7.51 -10.62 -0.72
CA PRO A 97 8.20 -11.55 -1.63
C PRO A 97 8.96 -10.88 -2.78
N VAL A 98 8.53 -9.67 -3.17
CA VAL A 98 9.08 -8.91 -4.30
C VAL A 98 9.93 -7.72 -3.86
N ALA A 99 10.01 -7.44 -2.56
CA ALA A 99 10.81 -6.37 -1.95
C ALA A 99 12.32 -6.70 -1.98
N LYS A 100 12.87 -6.94 -3.17
CA LYS A 100 14.28 -7.26 -3.39
C LYS A 100 14.99 -6.02 -3.92
N PRO A 101 16.04 -5.52 -3.23
CA PRO A 101 16.79 -4.39 -3.74
C PRO A 101 17.55 -4.78 -5.01
N LEU A 102 17.69 -3.83 -5.93
CA LEU A 102 18.63 -3.99 -7.04
C LEU A 102 20.06 -3.96 -6.47
N VAL A 103 20.76 -5.08 -6.56
CA VAL A 103 22.16 -5.18 -6.13
C VAL A 103 23.05 -5.01 -7.36
N VAL A 104 23.85 -3.95 -7.37
CA VAL A 104 24.85 -3.70 -8.41
C VAL A 104 26.20 -4.22 -7.92
N ASP A 105 26.68 -5.32 -8.52
CA ASP A 105 28.00 -5.87 -8.22
C ASP A 105 29.09 -5.07 -8.94
N GLY A 106 29.84 -4.27 -8.16
CA GLY A 106 30.92 -3.42 -8.68
C GLY A 106 32.13 -4.18 -9.22
N ALA A 107 32.25 -5.49 -8.97
CA ALA A 107 33.29 -6.33 -9.55
C ALA A 107 32.98 -6.75 -11.00
N GLN A 108 31.70 -6.81 -11.38
CA GLN A 108 31.26 -7.17 -12.72
C GLN A 108 31.16 -5.92 -13.60
N LYS A 109 32.10 -5.76 -14.54
CA LYS A 109 32.18 -4.60 -15.43
C LYS A 109 32.21 -5.02 -16.91
N PRO A 110 31.38 -4.39 -17.76
CA PRO A 110 30.35 -3.40 -17.42
C PRO A 110 29.12 -4.04 -16.76
N PHE A 111 28.46 -3.31 -15.85
CA PHE A 111 27.12 -3.67 -15.36
C PHE A 111 26.08 -3.12 -16.33
N ILE A 112 25.30 -3.99 -16.97
CA ILE A 112 24.38 -3.62 -18.04
C ILE A 112 22.93 -3.71 -17.53
N LEU A 113 22.19 -2.60 -17.61
CA LEU A 113 20.75 -2.53 -17.35
C LEU A 113 20.00 -2.37 -18.67
N LEU A 114 19.16 -3.34 -19.04
CA LEU A 114 18.28 -3.24 -20.20
C LEU A 114 16.91 -2.68 -19.78
N MET A 115 16.61 -1.45 -20.20
CA MET A 115 15.34 -0.79 -19.93
C MET A 115 14.33 -1.10 -21.04
N VAL A 116 13.21 -1.74 -20.70
CA VAL A 116 12.15 -2.13 -21.64
C VAL A 116 10.79 -1.54 -21.21
N GLY A 117 9.89 -1.32 -22.18
CA GLY A 117 8.54 -0.79 -21.92
C GLY A 117 7.97 -0.01 -23.12
N VAL A 118 6.69 0.32 -23.06
CA VAL A 118 5.96 1.02 -24.14
C VAL A 118 6.29 2.53 -24.19
N ASN A 119 5.98 3.22 -25.29
CA ASN A 119 6.19 4.66 -25.39
C ASN A 119 5.37 5.41 -24.33
N GLY A 120 5.98 6.42 -23.70
CA GLY A 120 5.34 7.22 -22.63
C GLY A 120 5.39 6.62 -21.22
N SER A 121 5.91 5.40 -21.01
CA SER A 121 5.98 4.77 -19.68
C SER A 121 7.09 5.31 -18.76
N GLY A 122 7.71 6.44 -19.10
CA GLY A 122 8.77 7.06 -18.28
C GLY A 122 10.16 6.42 -18.40
N LYS A 123 10.43 5.56 -19.39
CA LYS A 123 11.76 4.91 -19.57
C LYS A 123 12.92 5.92 -19.58
N THR A 124 12.82 6.98 -20.38
CA THR A 124 13.86 8.01 -20.52
C THR A 124 14.02 8.87 -19.25
N THR A 125 12.95 9.04 -18.47
CA THR A 125 12.98 9.80 -17.21
C THR A 125 13.57 8.97 -16.06
N THR A 126 13.58 7.64 -16.20
CA THR A 126 14.05 6.71 -15.16
C THR A 126 15.53 6.36 -15.33
N ILE A 127 16.09 6.47 -16.54
CA ILE A 127 17.53 6.34 -16.84
C ILE A 127 18.27 7.56 -16.31
#